data_AF-A0A3N0E791-F1
#
_entry.id   AF-A0A3N0E791-F1
#
_cell.length_a   1.000
_cell.length_b   1.000
_cell.length_c   1.000
_cell.angle_alpha   90.00
_cell.angle_beta   90.00
_cell.angle_gamma   90.00
#
_symmetry.space_group_name_H-M   'P 1'
#
loop_
_entity.id
_entity.type
_entity.pdbx_description
1 polymer ?
#
loop_
_entity_poly.entity_id
_entity_poly.type
_entity_poly.pdbx_seq_one_letter_code
_entity_poly.pdbx_strand_id
1 'polypeptide(L)' 'MKRKYNTQIVNTLAKRYDVTTRYIRTCLKGEGNSLLADEIQNEYKRLVGKLNVVLDSLGIDR' A
#
# COMPACT_ATOMS: atom_id res chain seq x y z
N MET A 1 16.64 -8.87 -2.55
CA MET A 1 16.01 -7.77 -1.78
C MET A 1 14.50 -8.00 -1.75
N LYS A 2 13.93 -8.47 -0.62
CA LYS A 2 12.49 -8.76 -0.52
C LYS A 2 11.68 -7.47 -0.73
N ARG A 3 10.70 -7.48 -1.64
CA ARG A 3 9.81 -6.32 -1.84
C ARG A 3 8.91 -6.20 -0.60
N LYS A 4 9.22 -5.27 0.30
CA LYS A 4 8.48 -5.03 1.57
C LYS A 4 7.01 -4.64 1.34
N TYR A 5 6.70 -4.06 0.18
CA TYR A 5 5.36 -3.56 -0.16
C TYR A 5 4.86 -4.14 -1.49
N ASN A 6 3.55 -4.37 -1.57
CA ASN A 6 2.88 -4.83 -2.80
C ASN A 6 2.98 -3.73 -3.87
N THR A 7 3.61 -4.06 -5.00
CA THR A 7 3.94 -3.07 -6.05
C THR A 7 2.70 -2.57 -6.78
N GLN A 8 1.70 -3.43 -7.00
CA GLN A 8 0.45 -3.03 -7.66
C GLN A 8 -0.32 -2.04 -6.78
N ILE A 9 -0.45 -2.32 -5.48
CA ILE A 9 -1.11 -1.41 -4.54
C ILE A 9 -0.38 -0.07 -4.47
N VAL A 10 0.95 -0.07 -4.40
CA VAL A 10 1.75 1.17 -4.44
C VAL A 10 1.49 1.99 -5.72
N ASN A 11 1.45 1.34 -6.88
CA ASN A 11 1.19 2.02 -8.15
C ASN A 11 -0.24 2.59 -8.22
N THR A 12 -1.23 1.85 -7.69
CA THR A 12 -2.61 2.31 -7.62
C THR A 12 -2.75 3.54 -6.73
N LEU A 13 -2.10 3.55 -5.56
CA LEU A 13 -2.11 4.70 -4.64
C LEU A 13 -1.41 5.91 -5.27
N ALA A 14 -0.27 5.71 -5.92
CA ALA A 14 0.45 6.77 -6.61
C ALA A 14 -0.45 7.49 -7.63
N LYS A 15 -1.20 6.73 -8.43
CA LYS A 15 -2.18 7.29 -9.37
C LYS A 15 -3.34 8.00 -8.69
N ARG A 16 -3.87 7.42 -7.61
CA ARG A 16 -5.05 7.97 -6.91
C ARG A 16 -4.76 9.32 -6.25
N TYR A 17 -3.60 9.44 -5.62
CA TYR A 17 -3.20 10.64 -4.90
C TYR A 17 -2.42 11.63 -5.78
N ASP A 18 -2.24 11.32 -7.06
CA ASP A 18 -1.43 12.09 -8.01
C ASP A 18 0.01 12.39 -7.50
N VAL A 19 0.66 11.35 -6.97
CA VAL A 19 2.00 11.43 -6.38
C VAL A 19 2.90 10.33 -6.90
N THR A 20 4.21 10.46 -6.67
CA THR A 20 5.16 9.44 -7.09
C THR A 20 5.07 8.17 -6.24
N THR A 21 5.40 7.02 -6.83
CA THR A 21 5.55 5.76 -6.08
C THR A 21 6.63 5.84 -5.00
N ARG A 22 7.63 6.71 -5.17
CA ARG A 22 8.64 7.02 -4.16
C ARG A 22 8.00 7.67 -2.94
N TYR A 23 7.16 8.69 -3.15
CA TYR A 23 6.44 9.36 -2.08
C TYR A 23 5.54 8.40 -1.30
N ILE A 24 4.76 7.56 -2.01
CA ILE A 24 3.96 6.50 -1.37
C ILE A 24 4.83 5.63 -0.47
N ARG A 25 5.98 5.15 -0.96
CA ARG A 25 6.89 4.32 -0.16
C ARG A 25 7.46 5.04 1.06
N THR A 26 7.74 6.34 0.96
CA THR A 26 8.16 7.16 2.10
C THR A 26 7.05 7.23 3.16
N CYS A 27 5.79 7.47 2.74
CA CYS A 27 4.63 7.43 3.64
C CYS A 27 4.51 6.05 4.33
N LEU A 28 4.63 4.95 3.57
CA LEU A 28 4.54 3.59 4.11
C LEU A 28 5.68 3.18 5.04
N LYS A 29 6.81 3.90 5.00
CA LYS A 29 7.92 3.70 5.95
C LYS A 29 7.72 4.43 7.27
N GLY A 30 6.72 5.31 7.37
CA GLY A 30 6.54 6.19 8.53
C GLY A 30 7.49 7.39 8.54
N GLU A 31 8.10 7.72 7.39
CA GLU A 31 9.01 8.88 7.24
C GLU A 31 8.25 10.17 6.88
N GLY A 32 6.92 10.13 6.76
CA GLY A 32 6.07 11.29 6.45
C GLY A 32 5.18 11.66 7.63
N ASN A 33 5.28 12.91 8.10
CA ASN A 33 4.48 13.46 9.20
C ASN A 33 3.38 14.38 8.66
N SER A 34 2.45 13.84 7.87
CA SER A 34 1.30 14.60 7.36
C SER A 34 0.02 13.77 7.42
N LEU A 35 -1.13 14.44 7.52
CA LEU A 35 -2.45 13.79 7.48
C LEU A 35 -2.59 12.92 6.21
N LEU A 36 -2.09 13.41 5.07
CA LEU A 36 -2.05 12.65 3.82
C LEU A 36 -1.22 11.37 3.93
N ALA A 37 -0.09 11.40 4.63
CA ALA A 37 0.74 10.22 4.83
C ALA A 37 0.00 9.16 5.68
N ASP A 38 -0.74 9.58 6.70
CA ASP A 38 -1.56 8.69 7.53
C ASP A 38 -2.72 8.08 6.72
N GLU A 39 -3.38 8.88 5.89
CA GLU A 39 -4.41 8.41 4.95
C GLU A 39 -3.86 7.35 3.99
N ILE A 40 -2.70 7.62 3.37
CA ILE A 40 -2.02 6.67 2.47
C ILE A 40 -1.68 5.36 3.20
N GLN A 41 -1.18 5.44 4.44
CA GLN A 41 -0.88 4.26 5.24
C GLN A 41 -2.13 3.43 5.54
N ASN A 42 -3.20 4.09 5.98
CA ASN A 42 -4.47 3.43 6.31
C ASN A 42 -5.09 2.80 5.07
N GLU A 43 -5.08 3.50 3.94
CA GLU A 43 -5.62 2.97 2.70
C GLU A 43 -4.79 1.79 2.18
N TYR A 44 -3.45 1.85 2.26
CA TYR A 44 -2.60 0.73 1.92
C TYR A 44 -2.91 -0.51 2.77
N LYS A 45 -3.00 -0.36 4.10
CA LYS A 45 -3.37 -1.46 5.01
C LYS A 45 -4.72 -2.07 4.63
N ARG A 46 -5.71 -1.23 4.33
CA ARG A 46 -7.04 -1.66 3.89
C ARG A 46 -7.00 -2.47 2.59
N LEU A 47 -6.26 -2.00 1.59
CA LEU A 47 -6.12 -2.69 0.29
C LEU A 47 -5.38 -4.02 0.42
N VAL A 48 -4.33 -4.07 1.23
CA VAL A 48 -3.62 -5.33 1.54
C VAL A 48 -4.54 -6.29 2.29
N GLY A 49 -5.32 -5.80 3.26
CA GLY A 49 -6.32 -6.60 3.98
C GLY A 49 -7.33 -7.23 3.04
N LYS A 50 -7.91 -6.45 2.12
CA LYS A 50 -8.82 -6.97 1.09
C LYS A 50 -8.14 -8.00 0.18
N LEU A 51 -6.90 -7.74 -0.23
CA LEU A 51 -6.15 -8.68 -1.06
C LEU A 51 -5.88 -10.00 -0.32
N ASN A 52 -5.57 -9.97 0.98
CA ASN A 52 -5.46 -11.19 1.81
C ASN A 52 -6.76 -11.98 1.74
N VAL A 53 -7.88 -11.36 2.12
CA VAL A 53 -9.18 -12.04 2.17
C VAL A 53 -9.54 -12.68 0.84
N VAL A 54 -9.28 -12.00 -0.28
CA VAL A 54 -9.50 -12.56 -1.62
C VAL A 54 -8.58 -13.76 -1.88
N LEU A 55 -7.28 -13.65 -1.59
CA LEU A 55 -6.33 -14.76 -1.78
C LEU A 55 -6.69 -15.98 -0.92
N ASP A 56 -7.06 -15.74 0.34
CA ASP A 56 -7.48 -16.79 1.28
C ASP A 56 -8.76 -17.49 0.76
N SER A 57 -9.72 -16.71 0.25
CA SER A 57 -10.96 -17.25 -0.34
C SER A 57 -10.71 -18.08 -1.61
N LEU A 58 -9.60 -17.83 -2.31
CA LEU A 58 -9.18 -18.56 -3.50
C LEU A 58 -8.28 -19.77 -3.16
N GLY A 59 -7.98 -20.01 -1.88
CA GLY A 59 -7.06 -21.06 -1.45
C GLY A 59 -5.61 -20.83 -1.90
N ILE A 60 -5.26 -19.58 -2.21
CA ILE A 60 -3.89 -19.20 -2.60
C ILE A 60 -3.17 -18.77 -1.32
N ASP A 61 -2.54 -19.73 -0.65
CA ASP A 61 -1.72 -19.48 0.52
C ASP A 61 -0.43 -18.74 0.12
N ARG A 62 0.02 -17.81 0.98
CA ARG A 62 1.11 -16.86 0.69
C ARG A 62 2.52 -17.38 0.95
#